data_AF-A0A450V653-F1
#
_entry.id   AF-A0A450V653-F1
#
_cell.length_a   1.000
_cell.length_b   1.000
_cell.length_c   1.000
_cell.angle_alpha   90.00
_cell.angle_beta   90.00
_cell.angle_gamma   90.00
#
_symmetry.space_group_name_H-M   'P 1'
#
loop_
_entity.id
_entity.type
_entity.pdbx_description
1 polymer ?
#
loop_
_entity_poly.entity_id
_entity_poly.type
_entity_poly.pdbx_seq_one_letter_code
_entity_poly.pdbx_strand_id
1 'polypeptide(L)'
;MNPFVERHRSEISVLSCFDRVVITGTLPDACYPEAMAGFPGYRNIRLFDDAKWAEPLREELRQNADRIADAGLKIEFIRKFNRFRKEEPIEAIMAERGDHPGSVHH
;
A
#
# COMPACT_ATOMS: atom_id res chain seq x y z
N MET A 1 14.91 -11.05 -20.31
CA MET A 1 15.28 -10.09 -19.24
C MET A 1 15.38 -8.71 -19.88
N ASN A 2 14.86 -7.65 -19.24
CA ASN A 2 14.73 -6.32 -19.85
C ASN A 2 16.14 -5.67 -20.06
N PRO A 3 16.53 -5.26 -21.28
CA PRO A 3 17.85 -4.66 -21.57
C PRO A 3 18.18 -3.43 -20.71
N PHE A 4 17.16 -2.65 -20.31
CA PHE A 4 17.32 -1.52 -19.40
C PHE A 4 17.77 -1.98 -18.00
N VAL A 5 17.17 -3.06 -17.50
CA VAL A 5 17.50 -3.64 -16.19
C VAL A 5 18.92 -4.17 -16.17
N GLU A 6 19.38 -4.80 -17.26
CA GLU A 6 20.76 -5.32 -17.32
C GLU A 6 21.79 -4.18 -17.36
N ARG A 7 21.50 -3.10 -18.09
CA ARG A 7 22.37 -1.93 -18.18
C ARG A 7 22.60 -1.25 -16.82
N HIS A 8 21.55 -1.15 -16.00
CA HIS A 8 21.59 -0.45 -14.71
C HIS A 8 21.73 -1.41 -13.52
N ARG A 9 22.14 -2.65 -13.76
CA ARG A 9 22.20 -3.69 -12.72
C ARG A 9 23.07 -3.31 -11.52
N SER A 10 24.15 -2.56 -11.74
CA SER A 10 25.03 -2.05 -10.68
C SER A 10 24.42 -0.94 -9.83
N GLU A 11 23.33 -0.31 -10.31
CA GLU A 11 22.62 0.78 -9.63
C GLU A 11 21.34 0.28 -8.93
N ILE A 12 20.90 -0.94 -9.23
CA ILE A 12 19.70 -1.56 -8.64
C ILE A 12 20.08 -2.27 -7.34
N SER A 13 19.40 -1.93 -6.25
CA SER A 13 19.53 -2.60 -4.96
C SER A 13 18.16 -3.04 -4.43
N VAL A 14 18.16 -3.99 -3.49
CA VAL A 14 16.97 -4.42 -2.77
C VAL A 14 16.90 -3.66 -1.45
N LEU A 15 15.78 -2.99 -1.21
CA LEU A 15 15.48 -2.34 0.06
C LEU A 15 14.59 -3.25 0.91
N SER A 16 14.99 -3.49 2.16
CA SER A 16 14.18 -4.18 3.17
C SER A 16 14.09 -3.31 4.43
N CYS A 17 12.89 -3.09 4.94
CA CYS A 17 12.63 -2.36 6.19
C CYS A 17 11.61 -3.12 7.02
N PHE A 18 11.77 -3.10 8.35
CA PHE A 18 10.84 -3.75 9.28
C PHE A 18 9.53 -2.95 9.50
N ASP A 19 9.55 -1.63 9.29
CA ASP A 19 8.40 -0.76 9.59
C ASP A 19 7.92 0.02 8.37
N ARG A 20 8.69 1.02 7.90
CA ARG A 20 8.28 1.86 6.76
C ARG A 20 9.46 2.21 5.84
N VAL A 21 9.21 2.16 4.53
CA VAL A 21 10.04 2.81 3.52
C VAL A 21 9.29 4.05 3.03
N VAL A 22 9.83 5.23 3.26
CA VAL A 22 9.30 6.48 2.71
C VAL A 22 10.14 6.83 1.48
N ILE A 23 9.52 6.76 0.30
CA ILE A 23 10.15 7.14 -0.96
C ILE A 23 9.62 8.53 -1.33
N THR A 24 10.52 9.51 -1.40
CA THR A 24 10.18 10.88 -1.79
C THR A 24 10.67 11.15 -3.20
N GLY A 25 9.77 11.61 -4.07
CA GLY A 25 10.08 11.92 -5.46
C GLY A 25 8.79 12.09 -6.26
N THR A 26 8.95 12.37 -7.55
CA THR A 26 7.83 12.36 -8.50
C THR A 26 7.72 10.97 -9.11
N LEU A 27 6.52 10.42 -9.13
CA LEU A 27 6.20 9.19 -9.87
C LEU A 27 5.38 9.59 -11.12
N PRO A 28 6.02 9.86 -12.27
CA PRO A 28 5.35 10.44 -13.43
C PRO A 28 4.17 9.61 -13.95
N ASP A 29 4.27 8.29 -13.80
CA ASP A 29 3.25 7.33 -14.25
C ASP A 29 2.01 7.28 -13.34
N ALA A 30 2.04 7.96 -12.19
CA ALA A 30 0.93 7.97 -11.24
C ALA A 30 0.60 9.36 -10.67
N CYS A 31 1.21 10.43 -11.16
CA CYS A 31 1.08 11.77 -10.56
C CYS A 31 -0.06 12.62 -11.14
N TYR A 32 -0.75 12.17 -12.18
CA TYR A 32 -1.93 12.85 -12.75
C TYR A 32 -2.92 11.85 -13.38
N PRO A 33 -4.20 12.23 -13.57
CA PRO A 33 -5.25 11.29 -13.99
C PRO A 33 -4.98 10.55 -15.31
N GLU A 34 -4.42 11.24 -16.31
CA GLU A 34 -4.13 10.63 -17.61
C GLU A 34 -2.94 9.66 -17.56
N ALA A 35 -1.89 9.95 -16.78
CA ALA A 35 -0.83 8.96 -16.52
C ALA A 35 -1.38 7.71 -15.83
N MET A 36 -2.25 7.88 -14.83
CA MET A 36 -2.89 6.75 -14.15
C MET A 36 -3.77 5.93 -15.11
N ALA A 37 -4.42 6.57 -16.09
CA ALA A 37 -5.20 5.89 -17.12
C ALA A 37 -4.33 5.12 -18.14
N GLY A 38 -3.06 5.50 -18.32
CA GLY A 38 -2.12 4.84 -19.22
C GLY A 38 -1.75 3.42 -18.78
N PHE A 39 -1.63 3.18 -17.48
CA PHE A 39 -1.25 1.87 -16.94
C PHE A 39 -2.27 0.75 -17.26
N PRO A 40 -3.59 0.92 -17.00
CA PRO A 40 -4.60 -0.03 -17.44
C PRO A 40 -4.55 -0.29 -18.94
N GLY A 41 -4.40 0.76 -19.75
CA GLY A 41 -4.31 0.66 -21.21
C GLY A 41 -3.16 -0.24 -21.67
N TYR A 42 -1.94 -0.04 -21.14
CA TYR A 42 -0.78 -0.91 -21.43
C TYR A 42 -1.03 -2.38 -21.07
N ARG A 43 -1.86 -2.64 -20.05
CA ARG A 43 -2.21 -3.98 -19.56
C ARG A 43 -3.45 -4.59 -20.22
N ASN A 44 -4.05 -3.93 -21.22
CA ASN A 44 -5.33 -4.29 -21.83
C ASN A 44 -6.49 -4.37 -20.82
N ILE A 45 -6.44 -3.55 -19.78
CA ILE A 45 -7.50 -3.39 -18.78
C ILE A 45 -8.30 -2.15 -19.18
N ARG A 46 -9.63 -2.28 -19.27
CA ARG A 46 -10.49 -1.13 -19.52
C ARG A 46 -10.49 -0.23 -18.28
N LEU A 47 -10.48 1.09 -18.49
CA LEU A 47 -10.40 2.07 -17.40
C LEU A 47 -11.50 1.89 -16.33
N PHE A 48 -12.69 1.46 -16.74
CA PHE A 48 -13.83 1.20 -15.83
C PHE A 48 -13.91 -0.24 -15.29
N ASP A 49 -12.98 -1.12 -15.67
CA ASP A 49 -12.81 -2.46 -15.08
C ASP A 49 -11.68 -2.47 -14.02
N ASP A 50 -11.19 -1.30 -13.61
CA ASP A 50 -10.15 -1.13 -12.60
C ASP A 50 -10.49 -1.82 -11.28
N ALA A 51 -11.74 -1.77 -10.84
CA ALA A 51 -12.20 -2.44 -9.63
C ALA A 51 -12.00 -3.97 -9.68
N LYS A 52 -12.30 -4.60 -10.83
CA LYS A 52 -12.10 -6.04 -11.01
C LYS A 52 -10.62 -6.40 -11.06
N TRP A 53 -9.80 -5.53 -11.65
CA TRP A 53 -8.36 -5.71 -11.64
C TRP A 53 -7.75 -5.57 -10.23
N ALA A 54 -8.25 -4.62 -9.44
CA ALA A 54 -7.76 -4.36 -8.08
C ALA A 54 -8.31 -5.35 -7.03
N GLU A 55 -9.41 -6.05 -7.33
CA GLU A 55 -10.04 -7.01 -6.42
C GLU A 55 -9.10 -8.12 -5.91
N PRO A 56 -8.33 -8.85 -6.75
CA PRO A 56 -7.39 -9.85 -6.25
C PRO A 56 -6.30 -9.24 -5.34
N LEU A 57 -5.84 -8.02 -5.63
CA LEU A 57 -4.85 -7.32 -4.80
C LEU A 57 -5.43 -6.95 -3.42
N ARG A 58 -6.68 -6.46 -3.41
CA ARG A 58 -7.41 -6.18 -2.17
C ARG A 58 -7.58 -7.44 -1.34
N GLU A 59 -7.91 -8.55 -1.97
CA GLU A 59 -8.12 -9.83 -1.28
C GLU A 59 -6.79 -10.38 -0.73
N GLU A 60 -5.69 -10.28 -1.48
CA GLU A 60 -4.36 -10.63 -0.98
C GLU A 60 -3.98 -9.81 0.25
N LEU A 61 -4.19 -8.49 0.24
CA LEU A 61 -3.96 -7.62 1.39
C LEU A 61 -4.78 -8.05 2.60
N ARG A 62 -6.05 -8.40 2.39
CA ARG A 62 -6.95 -8.87 3.45
C ARG A 62 -6.46 -10.20 4.05
N GLN A 63 -6.15 -11.18 3.20
CA GLN A 63 -5.63 -12.47 3.64
C GLN A 63 -4.30 -12.33 4.40
N ASN A 64 -3.44 -11.40 3.98
CA ASN A 64 -2.21 -11.08 4.70
C ASN A 64 -2.50 -10.50 6.09
N ALA A 65 -3.46 -9.57 6.19
CA ALA A 65 -3.90 -9.04 7.47
C ALA A 65 -4.46 -10.14 8.37
N ASP A 66 -5.34 -11.00 7.86
CA ASP A 66 -5.91 -12.12 8.63
C ASP A 66 -4.81 -13.06 9.15
N ARG A 67 -3.80 -13.41 8.33
CA ARG A 67 -2.63 -14.21 8.77
C ARG A 67 -1.81 -13.51 9.87
N ILE A 68 -1.66 -12.20 9.80
CA ILE A 68 -0.97 -11.41 10.82
C ILE A 68 -1.79 -11.40 12.12
N ALA A 69 -3.11 -11.34 12.02
CA ALA A 69 -4.00 -11.42 13.17
C ALA A 69 -3.91 -12.77 13.88
N ASP A 70 -3.86 -13.87 13.11
CA ASP A 70 -3.67 -15.22 13.63
C ASP A 70 -2.32 -15.40 14.34
N ALA A 71 -1.29 -14.64 13.94
CA ALA A 71 0.02 -14.61 14.58
C ALA A 71 0.04 -13.84 15.93
N GLY A 72 -1.12 -13.35 16.39
CA GLY A 72 -1.28 -12.71 17.70
C GLY A 72 -1.25 -11.19 17.70
N LEU A 73 -1.16 -10.55 16.52
CA LEU A 73 -1.28 -9.10 16.40
C LEU A 73 -2.75 -8.68 16.37
N LYS A 74 -3.13 -7.71 17.19
CA LYS A 74 -4.51 -7.20 17.19
C LYS A 74 -4.75 -6.33 15.95
N ILE A 75 -5.64 -6.76 15.06
CA ILE A 75 -6.06 -6.00 13.88
C ILE A 75 -7.53 -5.61 14.02
N GLU A 76 -7.84 -4.34 13.78
CA GLU A 76 -9.21 -3.82 13.78
C GLU A 76 -9.67 -3.50 12.34
N PHE A 77 -10.75 -4.14 11.89
CA PHE A 77 -11.36 -3.82 10.60
C PHE A 77 -12.44 -2.76 10.73
N ILE A 78 -12.15 -1.57 10.19
CA ILE A 78 -13.06 -0.44 10.33
C ILE A 78 -14.11 -0.41 9.20
N ARG A 79 -15.37 -0.69 9.56
CA ARG A 79 -16.46 -0.92 8.58
C ARG A 79 -17.10 0.34 8.01
N LYS A 80 -17.03 1.50 8.68
CA LYS A 80 -17.79 2.71 8.31
C LYS A 80 -16.94 3.97 8.37
N PHE A 81 -16.16 4.20 7.32
CA PHE A 81 -15.26 5.36 7.20
C PHE A 81 -15.95 6.74 7.32
N ASN A 82 -17.28 6.80 7.15
CA ASN A 82 -18.05 8.05 7.17
C ASN A 82 -18.57 8.46 8.56
N ARG A 83 -18.40 7.62 9.60
CA ARG A 83 -18.92 7.90 10.95
C ARG A 83 -17.86 8.31 11.98
N PHE A 84 -16.59 8.34 11.60
CA PHE A 84 -15.49 8.72 12.49
C PHE A 84 -14.37 9.33 11.66
N ARG A 85 -13.61 10.26 12.24
CA ARG A 85 -12.35 10.73 11.63
C ARG A 85 -11.29 9.69 11.92
N LYS A 86 -10.52 9.31 10.89
CA LYS A 86 -9.43 8.31 11.02
C LYS A 86 -8.41 8.67 12.11
N GLU A 87 -8.25 9.96 12.39
CA GLU A 87 -7.31 10.50 13.38
C GLU A 87 -7.70 10.13 14.82
N GLU A 88 -8.99 10.11 15.16
CA GLU A 88 -9.45 9.88 16.54
C GLU A 88 -9.01 8.51 17.13
N PRO A 89 -9.20 7.37 16.44
CA PRO A 89 -8.69 6.09 16.94
C PRO A 89 -7.15 6.00 16.91
N ILE A 90 -6.49 6.68 15.98
CA ILE A 90 -5.02 6.72 15.93
C ILE A 90 -4.46 7.44 17.15
N GLU A 91 -5.05 8.59 17.52
CA GLU A 91 -4.66 9.35 18.71
C GLU A 91 -4.86 8.54 20.00
N ALA A 92 -5.95 7.78 20.11
CA ALA A 92 -6.18 6.90 21.25
C ALA A 92 -5.11 5.80 21.34
N ILE A 93 -4.76 5.16 20.22
CA ILE A 93 -3.70 4.14 20.19
C ILE A 93 -2.34 4.78 20.50
N MET A 94 -2.06 5.98 19.99
CA MET A 94 -0.83 6.72 20.28
C MET A 94 -0.73 7.13 21.75
N ALA A 95 -1.84 7.49 22.40
CA ALA A 95 -1.86 7.83 23.81
C ALA A 95 -1.52 6.62 24.71
N GLU A 96 -1.96 5.42 24.34
CA GLU A 96 -1.64 4.18 25.06
C GLU A 96 -0.22 3.67 24.74
N ARG A 97 0.18 3.75 23.47
CA ARG A 97 1.43 3.18 22.95
C ARG A 97 2.64 4.11 23.09
N GLY A 98 2.45 5.42 23.17
CA GLY A 98 3.55 6.39 23.11
C GLY A 98 4.43 6.22 21.85
N ASP A 99 5.73 6.44 22.00
CA ASP A 99 6.71 6.47 20.90
C ASP A 99 7.28 5.08 20.52
N HIS A 100 6.58 4.00 20.85
CA HIS A 100 7.06 2.66 20.49
C HIS A 100 7.14 2.48 18.95
N PRO A 101 8.18 1.79 18.42
CA PRO A 101 8.39 1.63 16.98
C PRO A 101 7.38 0.66 16.33
N GLY A 102 6.95 0.93 15.09
CA GLY A 102 5.96 0.16 14.31
C GLY A 102 4.74 0.97 13.83
N SER A 103 4.08 0.52 12.75
CA SER A 103 2.92 1.17 12.13
C SER A 103 1.64 1.09 12.97
N VAL A 104 0.96 2.23 13.17
CA VAL A 104 -0.34 2.31 13.87
C VAL A 104 -1.53 2.16 12.91
N HIS A 105 -1.38 2.56 11.64
CA HIS A 105 -2.46 2.60 10.66
C HIS A 105 -1.96 2.50 9.21
N HIS A 106 -2.74 1.86 8.33
CA HIS A 106 -2.59 1.81 6.86
C HIS A 106 -3.87 2.25 6.15
#